data_AF-A0A9E5WIR7-F1
#
_entry.id   AF-A0A9E5WIR7-F1
#
_cell.length_a   1.000
_cell.length_b   1.000
_cell.length_c   1.000
_cell.angle_alpha   90.00
_cell.angle_beta   90.00
_cell.angle_gamma   90.00
#
_symmetry.space_group_name_H-M   'P 1'
#
loop_
_entity.id
_entity.type
_entity.pdbx_description
1 polymer ?
#
loop_
_entity_poly.entity_id
_entity_poly.type
_entity_poly.pdbx_seq_one_letter_code
_entity_poly.pdbx_strand_id
1 'polypeptide(L)'
;MGERSKVGQAAIIAALLVFSPVFGAEPFKDFTFRLVKPPLKGTKKLITIQVQSPKPSAKVAITSVSGDRTDLNEWFWRDISADLAAAGPGRFNAASDQLAKKPPGYAMNTPSLERFRQISLTFGKDILLATIGKKISPALVLAMIGVESSGHAEVASNKGTVGLMQITPRVAARFGVSNPFDPAQNIRAGVSYLASLLKQYDNDPILALAAYNAGEAAVASNAGVPPFAETRAYVPRVVAAFQTARALCLTPPELFSDGCVFSLKDSTK
;
A
#
# COMPACT_ATOMS: atom_id res chain seq x y z
N MET A 1 66.26 56.97 -10.31
CA MET A 1 66.15 58.08 -9.33
C MET A 1 64.68 58.23 -8.99
N GLY A 2 64.30 58.14 -7.71
CA GLY A 2 62.98 58.59 -7.25
C GLY A 2 61.95 57.50 -6.92
N GLU A 3 62.03 57.04 -5.68
CA GLU A 3 61.03 56.33 -4.87
C GLU A 3 59.71 57.12 -4.74
N ARG A 4 58.54 56.45 -4.72
CA ARG A 4 57.61 56.47 -3.55
C ARG A 4 56.34 55.65 -3.75
N SER A 5 56.21 54.74 -2.79
CA SER A 5 55.08 53.92 -2.37
C SER A 5 53.79 54.70 -2.11
N LYS A 6 52.66 54.14 -2.56
CA LYS A 6 51.37 54.18 -1.84
C LYS A 6 50.65 52.84 -2.03
N VAL A 7 50.76 51.99 -1.02
CA VAL A 7 49.99 50.75 -0.86
C VAL A 7 48.56 51.12 -0.48
N GLY A 8 47.60 50.82 -1.35
CA GLY A 8 46.18 50.83 -1.03
C GLY A 8 45.78 49.48 -0.45
N GLN A 9 45.39 49.47 0.83
CA GLN A 9 44.84 48.29 1.50
C GLN A 9 43.48 47.94 0.89
N ALA A 10 43.39 46.81 0.19
CA ALA A 10 42.11 46.17 -0.11
C ALA A 10 41.67 45.37 1.12
N ALA A 11 40.62 45.85 1.79
CA ALA A 11 40.00 45.15 2.91
C ALA A 11 39.29 43.90 2.40
N ILE A 12 39.82 42.72 2.72
CA ILE A 12 39.13 41.45 2.57
C ILE A 12 38.13 41.34 3.72
N ILE A 13 36.84 41.52 3.42
CA ILE A 13 35.76 41.21 4.36
C ILE A 13 35.61 39.69 4.40
N ALA A 14 36.25 39.06 5.37
CA ALA A 14 36.01 37.66 5.71
C ALA A 14 34.66 37.55 6.45
N ALA A 15 33.64 37.01 5.77
CA ALA A 15 32.39 36.64 6.42
C ALA A 15 32.64 35.43 7.34
N LEU A 16 32.76 35.67 8.64
CA LEU A 16 32.80 34.65 9.68
C LEU A 16 31.42 33.96 9.76
N LEU A 17 31.29 32.78 9.16
CA LEU A 17 30.19 31.86 9.44
C LEU A 17 30.39 31.29 10.85
N VAL A 18 29.60 31.79 11.81
CA VAL A 18 29.53 31.22 13.16
C VAL A 18 28.70 29.94 13.06
N PHE A 19 29.37 28.78 12.96
CA PHE A 19 28.74 27.49 13.23
C PHE A 19 28.60 27.32 14.74
N SER A 20 27.39 27.47 15.28
CA SER A 20 27.09 26.98 16.61
C SER A 20 26.87 25.46 16.53
N PRO A 21 27.64 24.62 17.24
CA PRO A 21 27.31 23.21 17.34
C PRO A 21 26.02 23.07 18.14
N VAL A 22 24.99 22.48 17.53
CA VAL A 22 23.84 21.95 18.28
C VAL A 22 24.36 20.73 19.03
N PHE A 23 24.72 20.91 20.29
CA PHE A 23 24.94 19.80 21.22
C PHE A 23 23.59 19.14 21.48
N GLY A 24 23.29 18.07 20.75
CA GLY A 24 22.23 17.14 21.13
C GLY A 24 22.55 16.56 22.51
N ALA A 25 21.54 16.43 23.36
CA ALA A 25 21.69 15.77 24.66
C ALA A 25 22.28 14.37 24.47
N GLU A 26 23.39 14.06 25.15
CA GLU A 26 23.99 12.73 25.09
C GLU A 26 22.97 11.67 25.52
N PRO A 27 22.70 10.65 24.69
CA PRO A 27 21.81 9.59 25.10
C PRO A 27 22.54 8.76 26.16
N PHE A 28 21.85 8.52 27.28
CA PHE A 28 22.28 7.65 28.39
C PHE A 28 23.38 8.20 29.31
N LYS A 29 23.15 9.35 29.96
CA LYS A 29 24.03 9.88 31.02
C LYS A 29 24.24 8.95 32.22
N ASP A 30 23.34 7.99 32.46
CA ASP A 30 23.36 7.12 33.65
C ASP A 30 23.55 5.63 33.34
N PHE A 31 24.00 5.26 32.14
CA PHE A 31 24.27 3.84 31.84
C PHE A 31 25.61 3.41 32.46
N THR A 32 25.55 2.55 33.47
CA THR A 32 26.72 1.86 34.02
C THR A 32 26.56 0.35 33.86
N PHE A 33 27.48 -0.28 33.14
CA PHE A 33 27.53 -1.73 33.01
C PHE A 33 27.96 -2.34 34.35
N ARG A 34 27.03 -3.02 35.03
CA ARG A 34 27.38 -3.88 36.18
C ARG A 34 27.62 -5.30 35.68
N LEU A 35 28.86 -5.76 35.71
CA LEU A 35 29.16 -7.19 35.54
C LEU A 35 28.66 -7.95 36.76
N VAL A 36 27.54 -8.65 36.60
CA VAL A 36 27.04 -9.59 37.61
C VAL A 36 27.69 -10.94 37.34
N LYS A 37 28.39 -11.49 38.35
CA LYS A 37 28.95 -12.85 38.23
C LYS A 37 27.81 -13.87 38.06
N PRO A 38 27.96 -14.88 37.19
CA PRO A 38 26.97 -15.93 37.06
C PRO A 38 26.75 -16.66 38.40
N PRO A 39 25.50 -17.07 38.73
CA PRO A 39 25.23 -17.81 39.95
C PRO A 39 25.94 -19.17 39.95
N LEU A 40 26.42 -19.58 41.11
CA LEU A 40 27.13 -20.85 41.27
C LEU A 40 26.20 -22.05 40.98
N LYS A 41 26.79 -23.09 40.41
CA LYS A 41 26.11 -24.32 39.97
C LYS A 41 25.44 -25.00 41.17
N GLY A 42 24.10 -25.05 41.17
CA GLY A 42 23.28 -25.63 42.26
C GLY A 42 22.32 -24.66 42.96
N THR A 43 22.31 -23.39 42.58
CA THR A 43 21.41 -22.39 43.20
C THR A 43 19.96 -22.56 42.73
N LYS A 44 19.06 -23.08 43.58
CA LYS A 44 17.61 -23.11 43.33
C LYS A 44 16.93 -21.83 43.81
N LYS A 45 17.03 -20.74 43.05
CA LYS A 45 16.07 -19.63 43.11
C LYS A 45 15.73 -19.21 41.69
N LEU A 46 14.53 -19.59 41.24
CA LEU A 46 13.93 -19.05 40.03
C LEU A 46 13.68 -17.55 40.29
N ILE A 47 14.11 -16.70 39.36
CA ILE A 47 13.72 -15.29 39.37
C ILE A 47 12.21 -15.28 39.13
N THR A 48 11.42 -15.05 40.18
CA THR A 48 10.02 -14.70 40.02
C THR A 48 9.99 -13.32 39.39
N ILE A 49 9.89 -13.25 38.07
CA ILE A 49 9.59 -12.00 37.37
C ILE A 49 8.15 -11.63 37.76
N GLN A 50 8.00 -10.86 38.84
CA GLN A 50 6.79 -10.12 39.10
C GLN A 50 6.73 -9.00 38.07
N VAL A 51 6.14 -9.26 36.90
CA VAL A 51 5.72 -8.19 36.01
C VAL A 51 4.62 -7.46 36.77
N GLN A 52 4.96 -6.33 37.39
CA GLN A 52 3.93 -5.39 37.81
C GLN A 52 3.16 -5.01 36.55
N SER A 53 1.89 -5.43 36.47
CA SER A 53 0.96 -4.89 35.50
C SER A 53 1.10 -3.36 35.54
N PRO A 54 1.32 -2.68 34.41
CA PRO A 54 1.47 -1.24 34.44
C PRO A 54 0.24 -0.66 35.13
N LYS A 55 0.49 0.11 36.19
CA LYS A 55 -0.50 0.97 36.85
C LYS A 55 -1.27 1.67 35.73
N PRO A 56 -2.62 1.62 35.71
CA PRO A 56 -3.39 2.18 34.60
C PRO A 56 -2.93 3.61 34.42
N SER A 57 -2.19 3.85 33.33
CA SER A 57 -1.79 5.18 32.95
C SER A 57 -3.09 5.97 32.86
N ALA A 58 -3.14 7.10 33.58
CA ALA A 58 -4.31 7.97 33.58
C ALA A 58 -4.83 8.04 32.15
N LYS A 59 -6.12 7.75 31.97
CA LYS A 59 -6.78 7.78 30.66
C LYS A 59 -6.26 9.03 29.95
N VAL A 60 -5.35 8.84 29.00
CA VAL A 60 -5.09 9.88 28.01
C VAL A 60 -6.46 10.03 27.42
N ALA A 61 -7.08 11.18 27.67
CA ALA A 61 -8.25 11.56 26.93
C ALA A 61 -7.77 11.47 25.49
N ILE A 62 -8.11 10.37 24.83
CA ILE A 62 -8.32 10.38 23.40
C ILE A 62 -9.42 11.42 23.33
N THR A 63 -9.03 12.66 23.05
CA THR A 63 -9.95 13.63 22.50
C THR A 63 -10.48 12.88 21.30
N SER A 64 -11.67 12.31 21.48
CA SER A 64 -12.45 11.80 20.39
C SER A 64 -12.67 13.05 19.56
N VAL A 65 -11.82 13.22 18.56
CA VAL A 65 -12.12 14.14 17.49
C VAL A 65 -13.39 13.53 16.94
N SER A 66 -14.51 14.12 17.33
CA SER A 66 -15.81 14.02 16.70
C SER A 66 -15.69 14.68 15.32
N GLY A 67 -14.74 14.19 14.53
CA GLY A 67 -14.64 14.40 13.11
C GLY A 67 -15.47 13.30 12.50
N ASP A 68 -16.40 13.73 11.66
CA ASP A 68 -17.30 12.87 10.91
C ASP A 68 -16.53 11.66 10.33
N ARG A 69 -17.01 10.43 10.58
CA ARG A 69 -16.38 9.19 10.08
C ARG A 69 -16.46 9.05 8.55
N THR A 70 -17.05 10.03 7.88
CA THR A 70 -17.18 10.17 6.42
C THR A 70 -15.85 10.47 5.73
N ASP A 71 -14.83 10.94 6.44
CA ASP A 71 -13.54 11.31 5.84
C ASP A 71 -12.35 10.52 6.39
N LEU A 72 -12.33 9.18 6.20
CA LEU A 72 -11.05 8.48 6.34
C LEU A 72 -10.17 8.61 5.08
N ASN A 73 -10.74 9.00 3.94
CA ASN A 73 -10.08 8.93 2.64
C ASN A 73 -10.15 10.23 1.82
N GLU A 74 -10.81 11.30 2.25
CA GLU A 74 -10.81 12.58 1.51
C GLU A 74 -9.41 13.14 1.37
N TRP A 75 -8.50 12.91 2.32
CA TRP A 75 -7.09 13.30 2.15
C TRP A 75 -6.47 12.71 0.86
N PHE A 76 -6.89 11.51 0.45
CA PHE A 76 -6.49 10.87 -0.80
C PHE A 76 -7.24 11.49 -1.98
N TRP A 77 -8.56 11.64 -1.87
CA TRP A 77 -9.43 12.16 -2.93
C TRP A 77 -9.34 13.67 -3.16
N ARG A 78 -8.69 14.41 -2.26
CA ARG A 78 -8.40 15.85 -2.41
C ARG A 78 -7.45 16.11 -3.57
N ASP A 79 -6.43 15.27 -3.70
CA ASP A 79 -5.37 15.44 -4.70
C ASP A 79 -5.53 14.45 -5.87
N ILE A 80 -6.31 13.38 -5.68
CA ILE A 80 -6.71 12.45 -6.75
C ILE A 80 -8.16 12.75 -7.12
N SER A 81 -8.37 13.45 -8.24
CA SER A 81 -9.73 13.72 -8.74
C SER A 81 -10.54 12.43 -8.80
N ALA A 82 -11.83 12.51 -8.46
CA ALA A 82 -12.76 11.41 -8.60
C ALA A 82 -13.47 11.40 -9.96
N ASP A 83 -13.34 12.48 -10.73
CA ASP A 83 -14.21 12.75 -11.86
C ASP A 83 -13.82 11.95 -13.09
N LEU A 84 -14.81 11.63 -13.91
CA LEU A 84 -14.64 10.99 -15.21
C LEU A 84 -13.88 11.90 -16.18
N ALA A 85 -14.07 13.22 -16.10
CA ALA A 85 -13.38 14.18 -16.96
C ALA A 85 -11.86 14.22 -16.72
N ALA A 86 -11.40 13.76 -15.56
CA ALA A 86 -9.99 13.64 -15.23
C ALA A 86 -9.37 12.30 -15.67
N ALA A 87 -10.09 11.49 -16.45
CA ALA A 87 -9.65 10.15 -16.84
C ALA A 87 -8.28 10.18 -17.53
N GLY A 88 -7.36 9.34 -17.06
CA GLY A 88 -6.08 9.14 -17.70
C GLY A 88 -5.18 8.11 -17.02
N PRO A 89 -4.30 7.44 -17.78
CA PRO A 89 -3.46 6.36 -17.25
C PRO A 89 -2.47 6.82 -16.17
N GLY A 90 -2.09 8.09 -16.15
CA GLY A 90 -1.16 8.66 -15.17
C GLY A 90 -1.71 8.77 -13.74
N ARG A 91 -3.04 8.66 -13.55
CA ARG A 91 -3.68 8.80 -12.23
C ARG A 91 -3.24 7.73 -11.23
N PHE A 92 -2.81 6.56 -11.70
CA PHE A 92 -2.32 5.51 -10.81
C PHE A 92 -1.00 5.88 -10.12
N ASN A 93 -0.09 6.50 -10.86
CA ASN A 93 1.20 6.93 -10.33
C ASN A 93 0.99 8.09 -9.37
N ALA A 94 0.16 9.06 -9.75
CA ALA A 94 -0.25 10.14 -8.84
C ALA A 94 -0.89 9.60 -7.55
N ALA A 95 -1.77 8.59 -7.65
CA ALA A 95 -2.37 7.94 -6.49
C ALA A 95 -1.32 7.23 -5.61
N SER A 96 -0.34 6.58 -6.23
CA SER A 96 0.78 5.94 -5.51
C SER A 96 1.64 6.97 -4.77
N ASP A 97 1.95 8.10 -5.42
CA ASP A 97 2.70 9.20 -4.82
C ASP A 97 1.91 9.86 -3.68
N GLN A 98 0.59 9.97 -3.83
CA GLN A 98 -0.27 10.48 -2.78
C GLN A 98 -0.25 9.57 -1.55
N LEU A 99 -0.24 8.24 -1.74
CA LEU A 99 -0.13 7.30 -0.62
C LEU A 99 1.16 7.44 0.19
N ALA A 100 2.25 7.93 -0.41
CA ALA A 100 3.48 8.23 0.32
C ALA A 100 3.33 9.40 1.31
N LYS A 101 2.33 10.26 1.11
CA LYS A 101 2.02 11.44 1.95
C LYS A 101 0.92 11.16 2.98
N LYS A 102 0.59 9.89 3.23
CA LYS A 102 -0.50 9.51 4.15
C LYS A 102 -0.35 10.19 5.52
N PRO A 103 -1.44 10.65 6.14
CA PRO A 103 -1.39 11.25 7.47
C PRO A 103 -0.80 10.29 8.53
N PRO A 104 -0.08 10.81 9.55
CA PRO A 104 0.35 10.00 10.67
C PRO A 104 -0.83 9.28 11.33
N GLY A 105 -0.67 7.99 11.61
CA GLY A 105 -1.74 7.16 12.20
C GLY A 105 -2.80 6.67 11.22
N TYR A 106 -2.75 7.04 9.93
CA TYR A 106 -3.63 6.46 8.93
C TYR A 106 -3.26 4.99 8.70
N ALA A 107 -4.16 4.10 9.12
CA ALA A 107 -4.03 2.66 8.97
C ALA A 107 -4.93 2.17 7.83
N MET A 108 -4.34 1.46 6.87
CA MET A 108 -5.07 0.70 5.86
C MET A 108 -4.94 -0.78 6.15
N ASN A 109 -6.04 -1.51 6.04
CA ASN A 109 -5.98 -2.95 6.01
C ASN A 109 -5.55 -3.42 4.62
N THR A 110 -4.26 -3.66 4.44
CA THR A 110 -3.68 -4.28 3.25
C THR A 110 -3.03 -5.60 3.63
N PRO A 111 -3.11 -6.65 2.78
CA PRO A 111 -2.39 -7.89 3.03
C PRO A 111 -0.89 -7.67 3.23
N SER A 112 -0.28 -8.48 4.09
CA SER A 112 1.16 -8.45 4.33
C SER A 112 1.94 -9.00 3.12
N LEU A 113 3.23 -8.69 3.05
CA LEU A 113 4.13 -9.27 2.05
C LEU A 113 4.10 -10.80 2.08
N GLU A 114 4.09 -11.39 3.28
CA GLU A 114 4.00 -12.84 3.46
C GLU A 114 2.68 -13.39 2.89
N ARG A 115 1.55 -12.68 3.10
CA ARG A 115 0.29 -13.11 2.51
C ARG A 115 0.34 -13.06 0.99
N PHE A 116 0.92 -12.01 0.40
CA PHE A 116 1.09 -11.95 -1.05
C PHE A 116 2.03 -13.04 -1.58
N ARG A 117 3.11 -13.37 -0.85
CA ARG A 117 4.00 -14.48 -1.18
C ARG A 117 3.22 -15.79 -1.27
N GLN A 118 2.40 -16.10 -0.25
CA GLN A 118 1.56 -17.29 -0.24
C GLN A 118 0.59 -17.34 -1.43
N ILE A 119 -0.11 -16.23 -1.70
CA ILE A 119 -1.03 -16.15 -2.85
C ILE A 119 -0.26 -16.36 -4.16
N SER A 120 0.93 -15.77 -4.31
CA SER A 120 1.76 -15.91 -5.51
C SER A 120 2.31 -17.32 -5.70
N LEU A 121 2.63 -18.04 -4.62
CA LEU A 121 3.06 -19.45 -4.68
C LEU A 121 1.93 -20.36 -5.15
N THR A 122 0.71 -20.11 -4.67
CA THR A 122 -0.45 -20.96 -4.99
C THR A 122 -1.05 -20.63 -6.36
N PHE A 123 -1.26 -19.36 -6.67
CA PHE A 123 -2.04 -18.91 -7.84
C PHE A 123 -1.21 -18.11 -8.87
N GLY A 124 0.10 -17.96 -8.65
CA GLY A 124 0.94 -17.12 -9.51
C GLY A 124 0.90 -17.52 -10.99
N LYS A 125 0.84 -18.83 -11.28
CA LYS A 125 0.69 -19.33 -12.65
C LYS A 125 -0.61 -18.84 -13.29
N ASP A 126 -1.74 -18.95 -12.59
CA ASP A 126 -3.05 -18.54 -13.12
C ASP A 126 -3.13 -17.02 -13.31
N ILE A 127 -2.53 -16.25 -12.38
CA ILE A 127 -2.40 -14.79 -12.50
C ILE A 127 -1.59 -14.41 -13.74
N LEU A 128 -0.44 -15.06 -13.96
CA LEU A 128 0.41 -14.81 -15.14
C LEU A 128 -0.33 -15.16 -16.44
N LEU A 129 -0.98 -16.33 -16.50
CA LEU A 129 -1.74 -16.74 -17.69
C LEU A 129 -2.91 -15.80 -17.98
N ALA A 130 -3.63 -15.35 -16.95
CA ALA A 130 -4.79 -14.48 -17.12
C ALA A 130 -4.43 -13.08 -17.67
N THR A 131 -3.20 -12.61 -17.43
CA THR A 131 -2.73 -11.28 -17.86
C THR A 131 -2.07 -11.27 -19.24
N ILE A 132 -1.79 -12.43 -19.85
CA ILE A 132 -1.22 -12.51 -21.21
C ILE A 132 -2.11 -11.75 -22.21
N GLY A 133 -1.46 -10.91 -23.03
CA GLY A 133 -2.11 -10.08 -24.05
C GLY A 133 -2.94 -8.92 -23.49
N LYS A 134 -2.89 -8.66 -22.18
CA LYS A 134 -3.60 -7.56 -21.51
C LYS A 134 -2.58 -6.57 -20.93
N LYS A 135 -2.91 -5.28 -20.96
CA LYS A 135 -2.09 -4.22 -20.34
C LYS A 135 -2.37 -4.14 -18.84
N ILE A 136 -2.18 -5.27 -18.13
CA ILE A 136 -2.47 -5.43 -16.71
C ILE A 136 -1.30 -6.18 -16.07
N SER A 137 -0.70 -5.57 -15.06
CA SER A 137 0.38 -6.19 -14.31
C SER A 137 -0.12 -7.38 -13.48
N PRO A 138 0.58 -8.53 -13.48
CA PRO A 138 0.38 -9.60 -12.52
C PRO A 138 0.38 -9.11 -11.06
N ALA A 139 1.18 -8.10 -10.73
CA ALA A 139 1.20 -7.50 -9.39
C ALA A 139 -0.11 -6.77 -9.04
N LEU A 140 -0.77 -6.13 -10.02
CA LEU A 140 -2.08 -5.51 -9.80
C LEU A 140 -3.15 -6.57 -9.52
N VAL A 141 -3.13 -7.67 -10.28
CA VAL A 141 -4.06 -8.79 -10.05
C VAL A 141 -3.83 -9.42 -8.67
N LEU A 142 -2.56 -9.63 -8.29
CA LEU A 142 -2.20 -10.12 -6.97
C LEU A 142 -2.71 -9.18 -5.86
N ALA A 143 -2.54 -7.86 -6.03
CA ALA A 143 -3.05 -6.85 -5.11
C ALA A 143 -4.57 -6.92 -4.96
N MET A 144 -5.31 -7.02 -6.07
CA MET A 144 -6.76 -7.18 -6.05
C MET A 144 -7.20 -8.46 -5.35
N ILE A 145 -6.63 -9.62 -5.68
CA ILE A 145 -6.95 -10.89 -4.99
C ILE A 145 -6.74 -10.77 -3.48
N GLY A 146 -5.64 -10.13 -3.07
CA GLY A 146 -5.35 -9.88 -1.67
C GLY A 146 -6.40 -9.01 -0.98
N VAL A 147 -6.86 -7.94 -1.65
CA VAL A 147 -7.90 -7.04 -1.12
C VAL A 147 -9.29 -7.70 -1.11
N GLU A 148 -9.63 -8.47 -2.14
CA GLU A 148 -10.96 -9.03 -2.37
C GLU A 148 -11.25 -10.24 -1.48
N SER A 149 -10.32 -11.20 -1.44
CA SER A 149 -10.53 -12.48 -0.76
C SER A 149 -9.43 -12.82 0.23
N SER A 150 -8.39 -11.98 0.30
CA SER A 150 -7.10 -12.36 0.87
C SER A 150 -6.56 -13.66 0.28
N GLY A 151 -6.95 -14.10 -0.93
CA GLY A 151 -6.52 -15.37 -1.50
C GLY A 151 -7.32 -16.61 -1.07
N HIS A 152 -8.49 -16.44 -0.46
CA HIS A 152 -9.40 -17.55 -0.16
C HIS A 152 -10.33 -17.81 -1.35
N ALA A 153 -10.16 -18.95 -2.03
CA ALA A 153 -10.89 -19.25 -3.26
C ALA A 153 -12.37 -19.61 -3.06
N GLU A 154 -12.78 -20.00 -1.86
CA GLU A 154 -14.14 -20.47 -1.55
C GLU A 154 -14.97 -19.42 -0.79
N VAL A 155 -14.61 -18.14 -0.89
CA VAL A 155 -15.34 -17.05 -0.21
C VAL A 155 -16.48 -16.53 -1.08
N ALA A 156 -17.65 -16.41 -0.47
CA ALA A 156 -18.79 -15.67 -1.00
C ALA A 156 -19.11 -14.47 -0.10
N SER A 157 -19.43 -13.32 -0.69
CA SER A 157 -19.88 -12.15 0.06
C SER A 157 -21.40 -12.10 0.18
N ASN A 158 -21.89 -11.30 1.12
CA ASN A 158 -23.32 -11.00 1.26
C ASN A 158 -23.92 -10.31 0.02
N LYS A 159 -23.08 -9.75 -0.86
CA LYS A 159 -23.50 -9.10 -2.12
C LYS A 159 -23.56 -10.09 -3.29
N GLY A 160 -23.28 -11.37 -3.05
CA GLY A 160 -23.31 -12.41 -4.08
C GLY A 160 -22.06 -12.44 -4.97
N THR A 161 -20.96 -11.78 -4.57
CA THR A 161 -19.65 -11.95 -5.22
C THR A 161 -18.94 -13.18 -4.71
N VAL A 162 -18.15 -13.84 -5.56
CA VAL A 162 -17.57 -15.15 -5.25
C VAL A 162 -16.12 -15.30 -5.70
N GLY A 163 -15.37 -16.10 -4.96
CA GLY A 163 -14.02 -16.55 -5.27
C GLY A 163 -12.92 -15.50 -5.11
N LEU A 164 -11.76 -15.79 -5.70
CA LEU A 164 -10.52 -15.03 -5.45
C LEU A 164 -10.61 -13.54 -5.77
N MET A 165 -11.23 -13.20 -6.90
CA MET A 165 -11.40 -11.84 -7.40
C MET A 165 -12.83 -11.31 -7.18
N GLN A 166 -13.63 -12.00 -6.36
CA GLN A 166 -14.98 -11.60 -5.97
C GLN A 166 -15.85 -11.17 -7.19
N ILE A 167 -15.92 -12.01 -8.21
CA ILE A 167 -16.73 -11.73 -9.41
C ILE A 167 -18.22 -11.93 -9.11
N THR A 168 -19.08 -11.16 -9.78
CA THR A 168 -20.54 -11.33 -9.71
C THR A 168 -21.02 -12.42 -10.67
N PRO A 169 -22.25 -12.96 -10.51
CA PRO A 169 -22.85 -13.89 -11.47
C PRO A 169 -22.92 -13.32 -12.90
N ARG A 170 -23.17 -12.01 -13.05
CA ARG A 170 -23.15 -11.32 -14.34
C ARG A 170 -21.77 -11.41 -15.00
N VAL A 171 -20.70 -11.17 -14.24
CA VAL A 171 -19.32 -11.27 -14.73
C VAL A 171 -18.96 -12.71 -15.08
N ALA A 172 -19.32 -13.67 -14.22
CA ALA A 172 -19.12 -15.10 -14.48
C ALA A 172 -19.79 -15.53 -15.81
N ALA A 173 -21.05 -15.16 -16.02
CA ALA A 173 -21.77 -15.46 -17.27
C ALA A 173 -21.13 -14.78 -18.49
N ARG A 174 -20.77 -13.49 -18.37
CA ARG A 174 -20.15 -12.72 -19.47
C ARG A 174 -18.83 -13.32 -19.95
N PHE A 175 -18.06 -13.94 -19.06
CA PHE A 175 -16.73 -14.48 -19.37
C PHE A 175 -16.66 -16.01 -19.33
N GLY A 176 -17.81 -16.70 -19.44
CA GLY A 176 -17.87 -18.15 -19.66
C GLY A 176 -17.37 -18.99 -18.49
N VAL A 177 -17.62 -18.55 -17.26
CA VAL A 177 -17.25 -19.28 -16.03
C VAL A 177 -18.33 -20.33 -15.72
N SER A 178 -17.94 -21.60 -15.68
CA SER A 178 -18.81 -22.70 -15.28
C SER A 178 -18.78 -22.95 -13.77
N ASN A 179 -17.62 -22.78 -13.14
CA ASN A 179 -17.47 -22.83 -11.68
C ASN A 179 -16.77 -21.57 -11.17
N PRO A 180 -17.47 -20.64 -10.51
CA PRO A 180 -16.87 -19.40 -10.05
C PRO A 180 -15.98 -19.55 -8.80
N PHE A 181 -15.95 -20.72 -8.15
CA PHE A 181 -14.99 -21.05 -7.10
C PHE A 181 -13.72 -21.72 -7.63
N ASP A 182 -13.69 -22.12 -8.91
CA ASP A 182 -12.46 -22.58 -9.55
C ASP A 182 -11.47 -21.39 -9.68
N PRO A 183 -10.26 -21.46 -9.06
CA PRO A 183 -9.32 -20.35 -9.05
C PRO A 183 -8.96 -19.83 -10.45
N ALA A 184 -8.66 -20.73 -11.39
CA ALA A 184 -8.20 -20.37 -12.72
C ALA A 184 -9.32 -19.70 -13.54
N GLN A 185 -10.56 -20.20 -13.45
CA GLN A 185 -11.72 -19.57 -14.07
C GLN A 185 -12.04 -18.21 -13.43
N ASN A 186 -12.03 -18.12 -12.10
CA ASN A 186 -12.33 -16.89 -11.37
C ASN A 186 -11.32 -15.78 -11.70
N ILE A 187 -10.02 -16.08 -11.65
CA ILE A 187 -8.95 -15.13 -11.99
C ILE A 187 -9.08 -14.70 -13.44
N ARG A 188 -9.25 -15.64 -14.38
CA ARG A 188 -9.40 -15.31 -15.81
C ARG A 188 -10.56 -14.36 -16.07
N ALA A 189 -11.71 -14.60 -15.46
CA ALA A 189 -12.89 -13.76 -15.60
C ALA A 189 -12.72 -12.40 -14.92
N GLY A 190 -12.18 -12.35 -13.71
CA GLY A 190 -11.90 -11.09 -13.00
C GLY A 190 -10.91 -10.21 -13.77
N VAL A 191 -9.82 -10.78 -14.28
CA VAL A 191 -8.84 -10.05 -15.09
C VAL A 191 -9.42 -9.60 -16.43
N SER A 192 -10.26 -10.43 -17.07
CA SER A 192 -10.93 -10.05 -18.33
C SER A 192 -11.97 -8.94 -18.10
N TYR A 193 -12.66 -8.96 -16.97
CA TYR A 193 -13.55 -7.89 -16.56
C TYR A 193 -12.78 -6.60 -16.31
N LEU A 194 -11.70 -6.63 -15.52
CA LEU A 194 -10.82 -5.48 -15.30
C LEU A 194 -10.29 -4.90 -16.62
N ALA A 195 -9.86 -5.74 -17.56
CA ALA A 195 -9.41 -5.29 -18.87
C ALA A 195 -10.52 -4.59 -19.67
N SER A 196 -11.76 -5.07 -19.58
CA SER A 196 -12.90 -4.42 -20.22
C SER A 196 -13.19 -3.05 -19.61
N LEU A 197 -13.04 -2.90 -18.29
CA LEU A 197 -13.20 -1.63 -17.58
C LEU A 197 -12.09 -0.65 -17.93
N LEU A 198 -10.83 -1.09 -17.95
CA LEU A 198 -9.71 -0.26 -18.39
C LEU A 198 -9.93 0.25 -19.82
N LYS A 199 -10.41 -0.60 -20.72
CA LYS A 199 -10.76 -0.17 -22.08
C LYS A 199 -11.90 0.86 -22.10
N GLN A 200 -12.90 0.70 -21.23
CA GLN A 200 -14.05 1.59 -21.14
C GLN A 200 -13.69 2.98 -20.61
N TYR A 201 -12.71 3.08 -19.71
CA TYR A 201 -12.30 4.32 -19.06
C TYR A 201 -10.94 4.82 -19.56
N ASP A 202 -10.63 4.64 -20.85
CA ASP A 202 -9.42 5.16 -21.50
C ASP A 202 -8.08 4.81 -20.80
N ASN A 203 -8.01 3.58 -20.29
CA ASN A 203 -6.92 3.03 -19.48
C ASN A 203 -6.70 3.79 -18.16
N ASP A 204 -7.74 4.39 -17.59
CA ASP A 204 -7.73 4.94 -16.23
C ASP A 204 -8.00 3.84 -15.19
N PRO A 205 -6.99 3.45 -14.39
CA PRO A 205 -7.16 2.40 -13.39
C PRO A 205 -7.93 2.85 -12.15
N ILE A 206 -8.02 4.15 -11.85
CA ILE A 206 -8.81 4.65 -10.71
C ILE A 206 -10.30 4.42 -10.99
N LEU A 207 -10.76 4.79 -12.19
CA LEU A 207 -12.14 4.55 -12.61
C LEU A 207 -12.41 3.06 -12.84
N ALA A 208 -11.47 2.31 -13.40
CA ALA A 208 -11.63 0.88 -13.59
C ALA A 208 -11.77 0.13 -12.25
N LEU A 209 -10.94 0.46 -11.24
CA LEU A 209 -11.06 -0.12 -9.89
C LEU A 209 -12.36 0.29 -9.20
N ALA A 210 -12.78 1.54 -9.34
CA ALA A 210 -14.05 2.01 -8.83
C ALA A 210 -15.24 1.27 -9.47
N ALA A 211 -15.24 1.09 -10.78
CA ALA A 211 -16.27 0.35 -11.50
C ALA A 211 -16.23 -1.16 -11.21
N TYR A 212 -15.06 -1.72 -10.92
CA TYR A 212 -14.92 -3.12 -10.49
C TYR A 212 -15.66 -3.35 -9.17
N ASN A 213 -15.49 -2.45 -8.19
CA ASN A 213 -16.10 -2.55 -6.87
C ASN A 213 -17.57 -2.08 -6.82
N ALA A 214 -17.88 -0.92 -7.41
CA ALA A 214 -19.21 -0.30 -7.33
C ALA A 214 -20.15 -0.67 -8.49
N GLY A 215 -19.60 -1.23 -9.57
CA GLY A 215 -20.30 -1.46 -10.83
C GLY A 215 -20.19 -0.27 -11.81
N GLU A 216 -20.22 -0.60 -13.11
CA GLU A 216 -20.13 0.35 -14.22
C GLU A 216 -21.21 1.45 -14.15
N ALA A 217 -22.45 1.05 -13.80
CA ALA A 217 -23.59 1.98 -13.72
C ALA A 217 -23.39 3.04 -12.63
N ALA A 218 -22.82 2.66 -11.48
CA ALA A 218 -22.58 3.61 -10.40
C ALA A 218 -21.56 4.68 -10.81
N VAL A 219 -20.47 4.28 -11.49
CA VAL A 219 -19.46 5.22 -11.99
C VAL A 219 -20.05 6.13 -13.06
N ALA A 220 -20.84 5.59 -13.99
CA ALA A 220 -21.49 6.37 -15.04
C ALA A 220 -22.48 7.40 -14.45
N SER A 221 -23.37 6.98 -13.54
CA SER A 221 -24.38 7.87 -12.92
C SER A 221 -23.77 8.96 -12.04
N ASN A 222 -22.57 8.74 -11.50
CA ASN A 222 -21.85 9.73 -10.69
C ASN A 222 -20.84 10.54 -11.51
N ALA A 223 -20.74 10.30 -12.83
CA ALA A 223 -19.72 10.90 -13.68
C ALA A 223 -18.30 10.80 -13.09
N GLY A 224 -17.98 9.65 -12.47
CA GLY A 224 -16.73 9.47 -11.71
C GLY A 224 -16.85 8.41 -10.60
N VAL A 225 -15.88 8.38 -9.70
CA VAL A 225 -15.88 7.49 -8.54
C VAL A 225 -17.05 7.87 -7.61
N PRO A 226 -18.01 6.96 -7.34
CA PRO A 226 -19.17 7.28 -6.53
C PRO A 226 -18.77 7.64 -5.08
N PRO A 227 -19.59 8.43 -4.36
CA PRO A 227 -19.36 8.78 -2.96
C PRO A 227 -19.71 7.62 -2.00
N PHE A 228 -19.52 6.37 -2.44
CA PHE A 228 -19.72 5.19 -1.59
C PHE A 228 -18.48 5.00 -0.73
N ALA A 229 -18.65 5.01 0.60
CA ALA A 229 -17.54 4.88 1.54
C ALA A 229 -16.67 3.64 1.26
N GLU A 230 -17.29 2.52 0.88
CA GLU A 230 -16.59 1.29 0.50
C GLU A 230 -15.70 1.49 -0.74
N THR A 231 -16.24 2.06 -1.82
CA THR A 231 -15.50 2.28 -3.07
C THR A 231 -14.39 3.32 -2.89
N ARG A 232 -14.68 4.38 -2.15
CA ARG A 232 -13.72 5.44 -1.79
C ARG A 232 -12.58 4.91 -0.90
N ALA A 233 -12.79 3.82 -0.17
CA ALA A 233 -11.76 3.12 0.59
C ALA A 233 -11.07 2.00 -0.23
N TYR A 234 -11.79 1.38 -1.15
CA TYR A 234 -11.32 0.25 -1.96
C TYR A 234 -10.18 0.66 -2.89
N VAL A 235 -10.35 1.75 -3.64
CA VAL A 235 -9.35 2.22 -4.61
C VAL A 235 -7.99 2.47 -3.96
N PRO A 236 -7.85 3.34 -2.92
CA PRO A 236 -6.55 3.57 -2.29
C PRO A 236 -5.97 2.29 -1.67
N ARG A 237 -6.82 1.38 -1.17
CA ARG A 237 -6.38 0.09 -0.62
C ARG A 237 -5.76 -0.81 -1.69
N VAL A 238 -6.32 -0.85 -2.90
CA VAL A 238 -5.73 -1.62 -4.02
C VAL A 238 -4.43 -0.98 -4.49
N VAL A 239 -4.36 0.35 -4.60
CA VAL A 239 -3.12 1.05 -4.95
C VAL A 239 -2.03 0.78 -3.90
N ALA A 240 -2.38 0.81 -2.61
CA ALA A 240 -1.46 0.47 -1.53
C ALA A 240 -1.02 -1.01 -1.57
N ALA A 241 -1.96 -1.92 -1.81
CA ALA A 241 -1.68 -3.34 -1.98
C ALA A 241 -0.75 -3.61 -3.17
N PHE A 242 -0.88 -2.86 -4.27
CA PHE A 242 0.01 -2.95 -5.42
C PHE A 242 1.45 -2.59 -5.07
N GLN A 243 1.67 -1.57 -4.23
CA GLN A 243 3.01 -1.17 -3.78
C GLN A 243 3.73 -2.30 -3.03
N THR A 244 2.99 -3.11 -2.25
CA THR A 244 3.54 -4.29 -1.58
C THR A 244 3.69 -5.47 -2.55
N ALA A 245 2.68 -5.74 -3.38
CA ALA A 245 2.67 -6.87 -4.29
C ALA A 245 3.78 -6.78 -5.36
N ARG A 246 4.07 -5.56 -5.86
CA ARG A 246 5.12 -5.35 -6.87
C ARG A 246 6.53 -5.65 -6.37
N ALA A 247 6.75 -5.60 -5.05
CA ALA A 247 8.04 -5.96 -4.45
C ALA A 247 8.35 -7.47 -4.54
N LEU A 248 7.35 -8.31 -4.84
CA LEU A 248 7.55 -9.73 -5.11
C LEU A 248 7.98 -10.02 -6.56
N CYS A 249 7.96 -9.02 -7.45
CA CYS A 249 8.39 -9.19 -8.83
C CYS A 249 9.92 -9.17 -8.93
N LEU A 250 10.51 -9.98 -9.80
CA LEU A 250 11.95 -9.97 -10.09
C LEU A 250 12.43 -8.57 -10.52
N THR A 251 11.64 -7.92 -11.35
CA THR A 251 11.73 -6.50 -11.68
C THR A 251 10.43 -5.85 -11.25
N PRO A 252 10.43 -5.01 -10.20
CA PRO A 252 9.24 -4.31 -9.74
C PRO A 252 8.65 -3.43 -10.84
N PRO A 253 7.37 -3.63 -11.24
CA PRO A 253 6.72 -2.77 -12.22
C PRO A 253 6.57 -1.33 -11.72
N GLU A 254 6.78 -0.36 -12.61
CA GLU A 254 6.53 1.05 -12.32
C GLU A 254 5.06 1.38 -12.56
N LEU A 255 4.49 0.86 -13.65
CA LEU A 255 3.11 1.09 -14.06
C LEU A 255 2.22 -0.12 -13.71
N PHE A 256 0.94 0.17 -13.54
CA PHE A 256 -0.09 -0.87 -13.36
C PHE A 256 -0.22 -1.82 -14.56
N SER A 257 0.31 -1.42 -15.73
CA SER A 257 0.30 -2.18 -16.98
C SER A 257 1.59 -2.96 -17.26
N ASP A 258 2.64 -2.75 -16.46
CA ASP A 258 3.94 -3.38 -16.69
C ASP A 258 3.94 -4.87 -16.33
N GLY A 259 4.73 -5.65 -17.05
CA GLY A 259 4.92 -7.07 -16.77
C GLY A 259 5.53 -7.30 -15.38
N CYS A 260 5.18 -8.43 -14.77
CA CYS A 260 5.77 -8.87 -13.51
C CYS A 260 5.95 -10.39 -13.56
N VAL A 261 7.14 -10.86 -13.21
CA VAL A 261 7.40 -12.28 -12.94
C VAL A 261 7.69 -12.40 -11.46
N PHE A 262 6.91 -13.20 -10.73
CA PHE A 262 7.07 -13.35 -9.28
C PHE A 262 8.37 -14.08 -8.95
N SER A 263 9.10 -13.57 -7.96
CA SER A 263 10.27 -14.22 -7.35
C SER A 263 9.79 -15.25 -6.33
N LEU A 264 9.56 -16.48 -6.79
CA LEU A 264 9.05 -17.58 -5.97
C LEU A 264 10.14 -18.35 -5.23
N LYS A 265 11.41 -17.89 -5.25
CA LYS A 265 12.49 -18.59 -4.55
C LYS A 265 12.33 -18.45 -3.03
N ASP A 266 12.56 -19.55 -2.32
CA ASP A 266 12.83 -19.52 -0.88
C ASP A 266 14.19 -18.88 -0.65
N SER A 267 14.23 -17.75 0.04
CA SER A 267 15.45 -17.04 0.43
C SER A 267 16.26 -17.78 1.53
N THR A 268 15.92 -19.04 1.80
CA THR A 268 16.46 -19.87 2.89
C THR A 268 17.30 -21.06 2.40
N LYS A 269 17.76 -21.03 1.14
CA LYS A 269 18.76 -21.98 0.63
C LYS A 269 20.05 -21.27 0.24
#